data_AF-A0A8S1QDM6-F1
#
_entry.id   AF-A0A8S1QDM6-F1
#
_cell.length_a   1.000
_cell.length_b   1.000
_cell.length_c   1.000
_cell.angle_alpha   90.00
_cell.angle_beta   90.00
_cell.angle_gamma   90.00
#
_symmetry.space_group_name_H-M   'P 1'
#
loop_
_entity.id
_entity.type
_entity.pdbx_description
1 polymer ?
#
loop_
_entity_poly.entity_id
_entity_poly.type
_entity_poly.pdbx_seq_one_letter_code
_entity_poly.pdbx_strand_id
1 'polypeptide(L)'
;MKIATLEINSDIELNKRYVLSEQDLVDCTRSYGNQGCKGGQVDQAYHYVLDYGLTEAKDYPYTGKDEECQSSANRPFQHLAGYYLYETCSQLADAIQKRTVAVAVDANSWQFYASGVLSECTKDLNHAAVLVGISADGVWKIRNSWGATRGEAELLKVILVVYVLNHVPYINLSTISVILQTIYLIEQLHKKLISFFNIYQ
;
A
#
# COMPACT_ATOMS: atom_id res chain seq x y z
N MET A 1 -7.56 -1.00 -9.05
CA MET A 1 -6.47 -1.26 -8.08
C MET A 1 -5.80 0.04 -7.70
N LYS A 2 -5.21 0.17 -6.49
CA LYS A 2 -4.53 1.39 -6.07
C LYS A 2 -3.20 1.09 -5.39
N ILE A 3 -2.09 1.48 -6.03
CA ILE A 3 -0.71 1.29 -5.51
C ILE A 3 -0.18 2.51 -4.76
N ALA A 4 -0.74 3.70 -5.01
CA ALA A 4 -0.19 4.96 -4.51
C ALA A 4 -0.04 5.02 -2.98
N THR A 5 -0.90 4.34 -2.22
CA THR A 5 -0.76 4.21 -0.76
C THR A 5 0.52 3.47 -0.37
N LEU A 6 0.88 2.40 -1.11
CA LEU A 6 2.10 1.63 -0.87
C LEU A 6 3.34 2.48 -1.19
N GLU A 7 3.32 3.19 -2.32
CA GLU A 7 4.42 4.06 -2.73
C GLU A 7 4.67 5.18 -1.72
N ILE A 8 3.63 5.94 -1.36
CA ILE A 8 3.75 7.08 -0.43
C ILE A 8 4.22 6.60 0.94
N ASN A 9 3.62 5.52 1.46
CA ASN A 9 3.98 5.03 2.79
C ASN A 9 5.39 4.40 2.79
N SER A 10 5.86 3.85 1.68
CA SER A 10 7.24 3.36 1.57
C SER A 10 8.28 4.48 1.63
N ASP A 11 7.99 5.64 1.03
CA ASP A 11 8.84 6.82 1.11
C ASP A 11 9.00 7.28 2.56
N ILE A 12 7.90 7.29 3.32
CA ILE A 12 7.87 7.68 4.74
C ILE A 12 8.62 6.69 5.63
N GLU A 13 8.34 5.40 5.47
CA GLU A 13 8.72 4.37 6.46
C GLU A 13 10.06 3.70 6.14
N LEU A 14 10.40 3.59 4.85
CA LEU A 14 11.64 2.98 4.40
C LEU A 14 12.68 4.03 3.98
N ASN A 15 12.31 5.32 3.93
CA ASN A 15 13.10 6.38 3.32
C ASN A 15 13.54 6.00 1.89
N LYS A 16 12.65 5.30 1.18
CA LYS A 16 12.88 4.82 -0.18
C LYS A 16 11.59 4.93 -0.98
N ARG A 17 11.65 5.74 -2.04
CA ARG A 17 10.57 5.88 -3.00
C ARG A 17 10.60 4.74 -4.01
N TYR A 18 9.52 3.97 -4.04
CA TYR A 18 9.23 3.02 -5.12
C TYR A 18 8.25 3.63 -6.12
N VAL A 19 8.40 3.26 -7.40
CA VAL A 19 7.38 3.46 -8.43
C VAL A 19 6.89 2.07 -8.81
N LEU A 20 5.76 1.64 -8.26
CA LEU A 20 5.28 0.27 -8.35
C LEU A 20 4.44 0.05 -9.61
N SER A 21 4.35 -1.18 -10.09
CA SER A 21 3.57 -1.50 -11.28
C SER A 21 2.10 -1.73 -10.96
N GLU A 22 1.20 -0.91 -11.49
CA GLU A 22 -0.23 -1.23 -11.50
C GLU A 22 -0.53 -2.45 -12.37
N GLN A 23 0.22 -2.64 -13.45
CA GLN A 23 0.00 -3.73 -14.41
C GLN A 23 0.23 -5.10 -13.78
N ASP A 24 1.26 -5.23 -12.93
CA ASP A 24 1.50 -6.44 -12.12
C ASP A 24 0.23 -6.82 -11.34
N LEU A 25 -0.41 -5.84 -10.69
CA LEU A 25 -1.66 -6.10 -9.99
C LEU A 25 -2.82 -6.44 -10.94
N VAL A 26 -2.98 -5.72 -12.06
CA VAL A 26 -4.05 -5.98 -13.05
C VAL A 26 -3.98 -7.41 -13.57
N ASP A 27 -2.80 -7.90 -13.93
CA ASP A 27 -2.65 -9.18 -14.62
C ASP A 27 -2.53 -10.36 -13.65
N CYS A 28 -1.92 -10.18 -12.48
CA CYS A 28 -1.48 -11.29 -11.64
C CYS A 28 -2.37 -11.59 -10.43
N THR A 29 -3.40 -10.79 -10.16
CA THR A 29 -4.25 -10.97 -8.96
C THR A 29 -5.57 -11.69 -9.23
N ARG A 30 -5.74 -12.29 -10.42
CA ARG A 30 -6.97 -13.04 -10.75
C ARG A 30 -7.22 -14.22 -9.81
N SER A 31 -6.17 -14.92 -9.39
CA SER A 31 -6.25 -16.00 -8.40
C SER A 31 -6.70 -15.53 -7.01
N TYR A 32 -6.54 -14.25 -6.70
CA TYR A 32 -7.02 -13.60 -5.48
C TYR A 32 -8.44 -13.00 -5.67
N GLY A 33 -9.08 -13.22 -6.82
CA GLY A 33 -10.46 -12.78 -7.08
C GLY A 33 -10.62 -11.42 -7.74
N ASN A 34 -9.53 -10.73 -8.07
CA ASN A 34 -9.59 -9.52 -8.91
C ASN A 34 -9.87 -9.86 -10.38
N GLN A 35 -10.39 -8.91 -11.14
CA GLN A 35 -10.86 -9.12 -12.51
C GLN A 35 -10.14 -8.20 -13.52
N GLY A 36 -8.90 -7.82 -13.20
CA GLY A 36 -8.09 -6.92 -14.02
C GLY A 36 -8.78 -5.58 -14.27
N CYS A 37 -8.91 -5.19 -15.54
CA CYS A 37 -9.57 -3.97 -15.96
C CYS A 37 -11.09 -3.93 -15.65
N LYS A 38 -11.71 -5.07 -15.32
CA LYS A 38 -13.14 -5.12 -14.92
C LYS A 38 -13.37 -4.76 -13.45
N GLY A 39 -12.30 -4.46 -12.71
CA GLY A 39 -12.36 -4.10 -11.31
C GLY A 39 -11.74 -5.15 -10.39
N GLY A 40 -11.72 -4.82 -9.11
CA GLY A 40 -11.08 -5.62 -8.09
C GLY A 40 -11.13 -4.91 -6.75
N GLN A 41 -10.80 -5.65 -5.69
CA GLN A 41 -10.77 -5.15 -4.34
C GLN A 41 -9.32 -4.95 -3.87
N VAL A 42 -9.09 -3.89 -3.09
CA VAL A 42 -7.73 -3.50 -2.69
C VAL A 42 -7.14 -4.50 -1.68
N ASP A 43 -7.97 -5.14 -0.86
CA ASP A 43 -7.59 -6.18 0.09
C ASP A 43 -7.03 -7.42 -0.62
N GLN A 44 -7.68 -7.85 -1.71
CA GLN A 44 -7.21 -8.97 -2.54
C GLN A 44 -5.87 -8.66 -3.21
N ALA A 45 -5.70 -7.41 -3.69
CA ALA A 45 -4.40 -6.97 -4.17
C ALA A 45 -3.34 -7.00 -3.07
N TYR A 46 -3.67 -6.56 -1.85
CA TYR A 46 -2.72 -6.55 -0.74
C TYR A 46 -2.32 -7.95 -0.30
N HIS A 47 -3.25 -8.93 -0.32
CA HIS A 47 -2.91 -10.33 -0.09
C HIS A 47 -1.85 -10.84 -1.08
N TYR A 48 -2.01 -10.54 -2.36
CA TYR A 48 -0.99 -10.87 -3.36
C TYR A 48 0.37 -10.20 -3.08
N VAL A 49 0.37 -8.93 -2.65
CA VAL A 49 1.61 -8.23 -2.27
C VAL A 49 2.25 -8.84 -1.02
N LEU A 50 1.48 -9.37 -0.07
CA LEU A 50 2.02 -10.09 1.09
C LEU A 50 2.71 -11.39 0.67
N ASP A 51 2.10 -12.13 -0.26
CA ASP A 51 2.62 -13.45 -0.66
C ASP A 51 3.82 -13.34 -1.60
N TYR A 52 3.84 -12.36 -2.49
CA TYR A 52 4.83 -12.28 -3.56
C TYR A 52 5.60 -10.95 -3.63
N GLY A 53 5.08 -9.87 -3.05
CA GLY A 53 5.59 -8.52 -3.30
C GLY A 53 5.22 -7.97 -4.67
N LEU A 54 5.84 -6.85 -5.07
CA LEU A 54 5.57 -6.14 -6.32
C LEU A 54 6.82 -5.82 -7.15
N THR A 55 6.62 -5.81 -8.47
CA THR A 55 7.55 -5.27 -9.46
C THR A 55 7.41 -3.73 -9.57
N GLU A 56 8.48 -3.05 -9.97
CA GLU A 56 8.44 -1.61 -10.28
C GLU A 56 7.88 -1.33 -11.68
N ALA A 57 7.21 -0.19 -11.86
CA ALA A 57 6.59 0.20 -13.13
C ALA A 57 7.57 0.22 -14.32
N LYS A 58 8.85 0.48 -14.06
CA LYS A 58 9.90 0.48 -15.10
C LYS A 58 10.13 -0.91 -15.70
N ASP A 59 9.89 -1.97 -14.93
CA ASP A 59 10.13 -3.36 -15.33
C ASP A 59 8.83 -4.04 -15.80
N TYR A 60 7.66 -3.52 -15.39
CA TYR A 60 6.34 -3.95 -15.86
C TYR A 60 5.43 -2.73 -16.11
N PRO A 61 5.54 -2.08 -17.29
CA PRO A 61 4.80 -0.85 -17.60
C PRO A 61 3.29 -1.05 -17.73
N TYR A 62 2.53 0.00 -17.42
CA TYR A 62 1.07 0.00 -17.59
C TYR A 62 0.65 0.02 -19.05
N THR A 63 -0.19 -0.93 -19.45
CA THR A 63 -0.70 -1.06 -20.83
C THR A 63 -2.19 -0.73 -20.94
N GLY A 64 -2.89 -0.51 -19.82
CA GLY A 64 -4.29 -0.10 -19.81
C GLY A 64 -5.28 -1.20 -20.22
N LYS A 65 -4.84 -2.45 -20.28
CA LYS A 65 -5.64 -3.61 -20.68
C LYS A 65 -5.20 -4.85 -19.89
N ASP A 66 -6.06 -5.86 -19.90
CA ASP A 66 -5.73 -7.18 -19.38
C ASP A 66 -4.67 -7.85 -20.27
N GLU A 67 -3.59 -8.32 -19.66
CA GLU A 67 -2.59 -9.18 -20.30
C GLU A 67 -2.40 -10.48 -19.50
N GLU A 68 -1.53 -11.36 -19.99
CA GLU A 68 -1.09 -12.51 -19.21
C GLU A 68 -0.17 -12.03 -18.08
N CYS A 69 -0.27 -12.65 -16.90
CA CYS A 69 0.62 -12.30 -15.79
C CYS A 69 2.08 -12.60 -16.16
N GLN A 70 2.86 -11.55 -16.34
CA GLN A 70 4.29 -11.62 -16.67
C GLN A 70 5.18 -11.11 -15.53
N SER A 71 4.67 -11.11 -14.29
CA SER A 71 5.41 -10.50 -13.19
C SER A 71 6.75 -11.19 -12.98
N SER A 72 7.79 -10.36 -12.84
CA SER A 72 9.15 -10.85 -12.82
C SER A 72 9.44 -11.63 -11.54
N ALA A 73 10.43 -12.53 -11.59
CA ALA A 73 10.98 -13.14 -10.37
C ALA A 73 11.66 -12.09 -9.46
N ASN A 74 12.04 -10.93 -10.00
CA ASN A 74 12.66 -9.85 -9.25
C ASN A 74 11.61 -8.85 -8.75
N ARG A 75 11.14 -9.05 -7.53
CA ARG A 75 10.13 -8.18 -6.90
C ARG A 75 10.81 -7.35 -5.81
N PRO A 76 11.29 -6.13 -6.09
CA PRO A 76 12.03 -5.35 -5.12
C PRO A 76 11.16 -4.84 -3.95
N PHE A 77 9.84 -4.82 -4.11
CA PHE A 77 8.92 -4.43 -3.04
C PHE A 77 8.36 -5.65 -2.31
N GLN A 78 9.05 -6.09 -1.25
CA GLN A 78 8.64 -7.23 -0.39
C GLN A 78 8.48 -6.81 1.08
N HIS A 79 8.15 -5.55 1.30
CA HIS A 79 8.19 -4.96 2.63
C HIS A 79 6.80 -4.90 3.30
N LEU A 80 5.77 -5.38 2.61
CA LEU A 80 4.42 -5.44 3.16
C LEU A 80 4.36 -6.53 4.25
N ALA A 81 4.20 -6.15 5.53
CA ALA A 81 4.11 -7.12 6.64
C ALA A 81 2.67 -7.50 6.98
N GLY A 82 1.71 -6.70 6.54
CA GLY A 82 0.29 -6.89 6.80
C GLY A 82 -0.50 -5.62 6.53
N TYR A 83 -1.80 -5.69 6.74
CA TYR A 83 -2.69 -4.53 6.71
C TYR A 83 -3.80 -4.64 7.76
N TYR A 84 -4.39 -3.50 8.09
CA TYR A 84 -5.52 -3.30 8.97
C TYR A 84 -6.68 -2.80 8.15
N LEU A 85 -7.87 -3.32 8.45
CA LEU A 85 -9.13 -2.76 8.02
C LEU A 85 -9.63 -1.79 9.09
N TYR A 86 -10.00 -0.58 8.70
CA TYR A 86 -10.72 0.33 9.60
C TYR A 86 -12.19 0.43 9.20
N GLU A 87 -13.05 0.33 10.22
CA GLU A 87 -14.49 0.26 10.06
C GLU A 87 -15.18 1.56 10.49
N THR A 88 -14.44 2.47 11.13
CA THR A 88 -14.99 3.72 11.68
C THR A 88 -14.21 4.95 11.20
N CYS A 89 -14.91 6.09 11.09
CA CYS A 89 -14.28 7.38 10.76
C CYS A 89 -13.25 7.82 11.82
N SER A 90 -13.47 7.48 13.09
CA SER A 90 -12.53 7.78 14.17
C SER A 90 -11.19 7.07 13.96
N GLN A 91 -11.24 5.76 13.69
CA GLN A 91 -10.02 4.99 13.39
C GLN A 91 -9.29 5.53 12.16
N LEU A 92 -10.04 5.94 11.14
CA LEU A 92 -9.47 6.54 9.94
C LEU A 92 -8.84 7.92 10.23
N ALA A 93 -9.43 8.71 11.13
CA ALA A 93 -8.92 10.03 11.52
C ALA A 93 -7.59 9.90 12.28
N ASP A 94 -7.47 8.87 13.12
CA ASP A 94 -6.22 8.54 13.80
C ASP A 94 -5.17 7.99 12.83
N ALA A 95 -5.61 7.18 11.87
CA ALA A 95 -4.75 6.56 10.88
C ALA A 95 -4.11 7.59 9.93
N ILE A 96 -4.90 8.53 9.41
CA ILE A 96 -4.46 9.50 8.41
C ILE A 96 -3.43 10.50 8.98
N GLN A 97 -3.41 10.70 10.31
CA GLN A 97 -2.41 11.52 10.97
C GLN A 97 -0.99 10.94 10.85
N LYS A 98 -0.87 9.63 10.61
CA LYS A 98 0.42 8.93 10.55
C LYS A 98 0.87 8.66 9.12
N ARG A 99 -0.06 8.36 8.22
CA ARG A 99 0.23 7.82 6.90
C ARG A 99 -0.99 7.89 5.98
N THR A 100 -0.74 7.84 4.68
CA THR A 100 -1.83 7.78 3.69
C THR A 100 -2.55 6.45 3.73
N VAL A 101 -3.80 6.45 3.27
CA VAL A 101 -4.68 5.29 3.44
C VAL A 101 -5.42 5.00 2.14
N ALA A 102 -5.46 3.73 1.72
CA ALA A 102 -6.28 3.33 0.57
C ALA A 102 -7.75 3.28 0.99
N VAL A 103 -8.63 3.85 0.17
CA VAL A 103 -10.05 4.06 0.50
C VAL A 103 -10.96 3.65 -0.65
N ALA A 104 -12.12 3.08 -0.34
CA ALA A 104 -13.22 2.97 -1.31
C ALA A 104 -14.25 4.08 -1.09
N VAL A 105 -14.77 4.61 -2.19
CA VAL A 105 -15.64 5.79 -2.24
C VAL A 105 -16.70 5.62 -3.31
N ASP A 106 -17.81 6.35 -3.17
CA ASP A 106 -18.73 6.59 -4.27
C ASP A 106 -18.22 7.76 -5.10
N ALA A 107 -17.90 7.47 -6.37
CA ALA A 107 -17.39 8.43 -7.33
C ALA A 107 -18.41 8.83 -8.41
N ASN A 108 -19.70 8.52 -8.26
CA ASN A 108 -20.74 8.78 -9.27
C ASN A 108 -20.80 10.27 -9.70
N SER A 109 -20.63 11.19 -8.76
CA SER A 109 -20.67 12.64 -9.00
C SER A 109 -19.31 13.26 -9.35
N TRP A 110 -18.21 12.50 -9.25
CA TRP A 110 -16.85 13.04 -9.36
C TRP A 110 -16.51 13.56 -10.76
N GLN A 111 -17.15 13.03 -11.80
CA GLN A 111 -16.97 13.51 -13.19
C GLN A 111 -17.36 14.98 -13.38
N PHE A 112 -18.25 15.50 -12.54
CA PHE A 112 -18.73 16.88 -12.56
C PHE A 112 -18.06 17.78 -11.51
N TYR A 113 -17.24 17.20 -10.63
CA TYR A 113 -16.54 17.96 -9.61
C TYR A 113 -15.48 18.88 -10.23
N ALA A 114 -15.48 20.13 -9.78
CA ALA A 114 -14.50 21.14 -10.18
C ALA A 114 -13.80 21.79 -8.99
N SER A 115 -14.53 22.05 -7.90
CA SER A 115 -14.01 22.59 -6.64
C SER A 115 -15.04 22.45 -5.51
N GLY A 116 -14.64 22.75 -4.27
CA GLY A 116 -15.52 22.75 -3.09
C GLY A 116 -15.45 21.46 -2.27
N VAL A 117 -16.44 21.24 -1.39
CA VAL A 117 -16.56 20.03 -0.57
C VAL A 117 -17.72 19.20 -1.08
N LEU A 118 -17.45 17.94 -1.44
CA LEU A 118 -18.48 16.94 -1.72
C LEU A 118 -19.03 16.43 -0.38
N SER A 119 -20.31 16.70 -0.14
CA SER A 119 -21.02 16.25 1.05
C SER A 119 -21.91 15.02 0.82
N GLU A 120 -21.79 14.38 -0.35
CA GLU A 120 -22.53 13.18 -0.68
C GLU A 120 -21.91 11.97 0.05
N CYS A 121 -22.70 11.39 0.97
CA CYS A 121 -22.32 10.22 1.75
C CYS A 121 -23.24 9.07 1.37
N THR A 122 -22.82 8.23 0.43
CA THR A 122 -23.53 7.00 0.07
C THR A 122 -22.73 5.77 0.52
N LYS A 123 -23.36 4.59 0.47
CA LYS A 123 -22.68 3.30 0.68
C LYS A 123 -22.43 2.56 -0.64
N ASP A 124 -22.70 3.22 -1.77
CA ASP A 124 -22.58 2.62 -3.11
C ASP A 124 -21.16 2.80 -3.64
N LEU A 125 -20.21 2.16 -2.94
CA LEU A 125 -18.79 2.29 -3.22
C LEU A 125 -18.47 1.64 -4.58
N ASN A 126 -17.87 2.42 -5.46
CA ASN A 126 -17.59 1.99 -6.85
C ASN A 126 -16.17 2.34 -7.30
N HIS A 127 -15.38 3.02 -6.47
CA HIS A 127 -14.07 3.52 -6.84
C HIS A 127 -13.05 3.43 -5.71
N ALA A 128 -11.78 3.18 -6.06
CA ALA A 128 -10.67 3.14 -5.12
C ALA A 128 -9.80 4.40 -5.25
N ALA A 129 -9.54 5.08 -4.15
CA ALA A 129 -8.76 6.31 -4.08
C ALA A 129 -7.76 6.27 -2.91
N VAL A 130 -7.00 7.36 -2.70
CA VAL A 130 -6.07 7.48 -1.57
C VAL A 130 -6.49 8.63 -0.69
N LEU A 131 -6.78 8.38 0.58
CA LEU A 131 -6.89 9.44 1.56
C LEU A 131 -5.50 9.94 1.93
N VAL A 132 -5.27 11.24 1.76
CA VAL A 132 -3.97 11.89 1.96
C VAL A 132 -3.96 12.93 3.08
N GLY A 133 -5.12 13.23 3.69
CA GLY A 133 -5.18 14.12 4.84
C GLY A 133 -6.59 14.40 5.31
N ILE A 134 -6.67 15.12 6.42
CA ILE A 134 -7.88 15.78 6.92
C ILE A 134 -7.52 17.23 7.21
N SER A 135 -8.37 18.18 6.83
CA SER A 135 -8.19 19.58 7.20
C SER A 135 -8.66 19.86 8.63
N ALA A 136 -8.29 21.03 9.17
CA ALA A 136 -8.62 21.40 10.55
C ALA A 136 -10.13 21.51 10.82
N ASP A 137 -10.93 21.78 9.79
CA ASP A 137 -12.39 21.79 9.80
C ASP A 137 -13.02 20.40 9.57
N GLY A 138 -12.20 19.33 9.57
CA GLY A 138 -12.67 17.95 9.50
C GLY A 138 -12.97 17.43 8.10
N VAL A 139 -12.49 18.10 7.05
CA VAL A 139 -12.74 17.70 5.66
C VAL A 139 -11.65 16.74 5.16
N TRP A 140 -12.06 15.57 4.68
CA TRP A 140 -11.13 14.55 4.17
C TRP A 140 -10.59 14.94 2.80
N LYS A 141 -9.28 14.82 2.60
CA LYS A 141 -8.60 15.09 1.33
C LYS A 141 -8.23 13.78 0.66
N ILE A 142 -8.76 13.55 -0.54
CA ILE A 142 -8.62 12.30 -1.29
C ILE A 142 -7.89 12.55 -2.61
N ARG A 143 -6.84 11.80 -2.89
CA ARG A 143 -6.11 11.76 -4.15
C ARG A 143 -6.73 10.76 -5.15
N ASN A 144 -7.22 11.26 -6.29
CA ASN A 144 -7.79 10.45 -7.38
C ASN A 144 -6.71 9.98 -8.41
N SER A 145 -7.11 9.26 -9.46
CA SER A 145 -6.25 8.76 -10.55
C SER A 145 -6.83 9.02 -11.95
N TRP A 146 -7.54 10.12 -12.16
CA TRP A 146 -8.15 10.49 -13.45
C TRP A 146 -7.37 11.59 -14.21
N GLY A 147 -6.11 11.83 -13.85
CA GLY A 147 -5.22 12.79 -14.53
C GLY A 147 -5.40 14.26 -14.10
N ALA A 148 -4.36 15.06 -14.34
CA ALA A 148 -4.22 16.42 -13.77
C ALA A 148 -4.84 17.57 -14.59
N THR A 149 -5.80 17.31 -15.49
CA THR A 149 -6.28 18.32 -16.47
C THR A 149 -7.28 19.36 -15.96
N ARG A 150 -7.65 19.38 -14.67
CA ARG A 150 -8.59 20.36 -14.06
C ARG A 150 -8.03 20.81 -12.71
N GLY A 151 -8.06 22.09 -12.30
CA GLY A 151 -7.31 22.66 -11.15
C GLY A 151 -7.43 21.93 -9.78
N GLU A 152 -6.56 22.23 -8.80
CA GLU A 152 -6.39 21.45 -7.53
C GLU A 152 -6.45 19.91 -7.74
N ALA A 153 -5.91 19.47 -8.88
CA ALA A 153 -6.44 18.44 -9.79
C ALA A 153 -6.62 17.00 -9.31
N GLU A 154 -6.25 16.70 -8.08
CA GLU A 154 -6.31 15.34 -7.58
C GLU A 154 -7.00 15.27 -6.22
N LEU A 155 -7.26 16.41 -5.57
CA LEU A 155 -7.72 16.46 -4.18
C LEU A 155 -9.22 16.70 -4.09
N LEU A 156 -9.96 15.63 -3.84
CA LEU A 156 -11.38 15.68 -3.54
C LEU A 156 -11.57 15.86 -2.04
N LYS A 157 -12.48 16.77 -1.70
CA LYS A 157 -12.91 17.01 -0.33
C LYS A 157 -14.19 16.22 -0.07
N VAL A 158 -14.15 15.19 0.76
CA VAL A 158 -15.28 14.26 0.99
C VAL A 158 -15.58 14.15 2.48
N ILE A 159 -16.79 13.68 2.86
CA ILE A 159 -17.22 13.53 4.27
C ILE A 159 -17.15 12.08 4.78
N LEU A 160 -17.19 11.07 3.90
CA LEU A 160 -17.17 9.66 4.30
C LEU A 160 -16.27 8.80 3.39
N VAL A 161 -15.61 7.83 4.03
CA VAL A 161 -14.79 6.79 3.43
C VAL A 161 -15.20 5.46 4.05
N VAL A 162 -15.35 4.42 3.25
CA VAL A 162 -15.63 3.07 3.75
C VAL A 162 -14.66 2.10 3.08
N TYR A 163 -14.11 1.18 3.86
CA TYR A 163 -12.98 0.30 3.53
C TYR A 163 -11.64 1.00 3.46
N VAL A 164 -10.77 0.58 4.37
CA VAL A 164 -9.61 1.37 4.72
C VAL A 164 -8.49 0.42 5.05
N LEU A 165 -7.50 0.32 4.16
CA LEU A 165 -6.35 -0.57 4.34
C LEU A 165 -5.14 0.24 4.77
N ASN A 166 -4.61 -0.04 5.96
CA ASN A 166 -3.32 0.51 6.41
C ASN A 166 -2.36 -0.54 6.88
N HIS A 167 -1.09 -0.25 6.70
CA HIS A 167 -0.01 -1.21 6.82
C HIS A 167 0.46 -1.48 8.27
N VAL A 168 0.94 -2.71 8.50
CA VAL A 168 1.75 -3.18 9.67
C VAL A 168 3.21 -2.85 9.38
N PRO A 169 4.07 -2.40 10.32
CA PRO A 169 5.41 -1.84 10.04
C PRO A 169 6.18 -2.56 8.94
N TYR A 170 6.78 -1.77 8.05
CA TYR A 170 7.61 -2.30 6.98
C TYR A 170 8.74 -3.12 7.57
N ILE A 171 8.92 -4.34 7.05
CA ILE A 171 10.11 -5.10 7.38
C ILE A 171 11.27 -4.45 6.67
N ASN A 172 12.04 -3.69 7.43
CA ASN A 172 13.33 -3.23 6.95
C ASN A 172 14.28 -4.45 6.95
N LEU A 173 14.45 -5.03 5.75
CA LEU A 173 15.29 -6.20 5.53
C LEU A 173 16.75 -5.95 5.91
N SER A 174 17.23 -4.70 5.87
CA SER A 174 18.57 -4.36 6.35
C SER A 174 18.69 -4.55 7.86
N THR A 175 17.66 -4.23 8.63
CA THR A 175 17.63 -4.46 10.09
C THR A 175 17.53 -5.94 10.41
N ILE A 176 16.74 -6.73 9.66
CA ILE A 176 16.70 -8.19 9.83
C ILE A 176 18.05 -8.82 9.50
N SER A 177 18.71 -8.40 8.42
CA SER A 177 20.05 -8.89 8.08
C SER A 177 21.05 -8.61 9.21
N VAL A 178 21.02 -7.41 9.80
CA VAL A 178 21.86 -7.08 10.97
C VAL A 178 21.51 -7.95 12.18
N ILE A 179 20.22 -8.18 12.47
CA ILE A 179 19.78 -9.04 13.58
C ILE A 179 20.24 -10.49 13.36
N LEU A 180 20.04 -11.05 12.16
CA LEU A 180 20.47 -12.40 11.80
C LEU A 180 22.00 -12.54 11.85
N GLN A 181 22.74 -11.54 11.37
CA GLN A 181 24.21 -11.49 11.46
C GLN A 181 24.66 -11.49 12.94
N THR A 182 23.94 -10.75 13.78
CA THR A 182 24.22 -10.66 15.22
C THR A 182 23.92 -11.98 15.93
N ILE A 183 22.78 -12.62 15.64
CA ILE A 183 22.42 -13.94 16.16
C ILE A 183 23.47 -14.98 15.75
N TYR A 184 23.87 -15.00 14.47
CA TYR A 184 24.92 -15.89 13.98
C TYR A 184 26.25 -15.69 14.73
N LEU A 185 26.66 -14.43 14.93
CA LEU A 185 27.88 -14.13 15.70
C LEU A 185 27.78 -14.58 17.16
N ILE A 186 26.62 -14.43 17.80
CA ILE A 186 26.36 -14.90 19.17
C ILE A 186 26.48 -16.44 19.23
N GLU A 187 25.91 -17.16 18.27
CA GLU A 187 26.05 -18.63 18.20
C GLU A 187 27.50 -19.07 18.03
N GLN A 188 28.28 -18.36 17.21
CA GLN A 188 29.71 -18.65 17.02
C GLN A 188 30.52 -18.38 18.30
N LEU A 189 30.21 -17.29 19.01
CA LEU A 189 30.79 -16.98 20.32
C LEU A 189 30.45 -18.04 21.36
N HIS A 190 29.19 -18.49 21.41
CA HIS A 190 28.75 -19.54 22.32
C HIS A 190 29.47 -20.87 22.06
N LYS A 191 29.62 -21.28 20.79
CA LYS A 191 30.39 -22.47 20.41
C LYS A 191 31.87 -22.36 20.83
N LYS A 192 32.48 -21.19 20.63
CA LYS A 192 33.86 -20.95 21.07
C LYS A 192 34.01 -21.03 22.59
N LEU A 193 33.09 -20.44 23.35
CA LEU A 193 33.09 -20.51 24.81
C LEU A 193 32.97 -21.95 25.31
N ILE A 194 32.05 -22.76 24.76
CA ILE A 194 31.93 -24.19 25.10
C ILE A 194 33.24 -24.93 24.82
N SER A 195 33.87 -24.67 23.66
CA SER A 195 35.16 -25.29 23.32
C SER A 195 36.27 -24.89 24.29
N PHE A 196 36.29 -23.63 24.72
CA PHE A 196 37.26 -23.12 25.70
C PHE A 196 37.08 -23.84 27.03
N PHE A 197 35.87 -23.95 27.57
CA PHE A 197 35.62 -24.64 28.84
C PHE A 197 35.94 -26.14 28.80
N ASN A 198 35.74 -26.81 27.66
CA ASN A 198 36.09 -28.23 27.48
C ASN A 198 37.60 -28.50 27.39
N ILE A 199 38.43 -27.47 27.16
CA ILE A 199 39.90 -27.60 27.12
C ILE A 199 40.51 -27.52 28.55
N TYR A 200 39.76 -27.00 29.52
CA TYR A 200 40.22 -26.81 30.91
C TYR A 200 39.60 -27.80 31.92
N GLN A 201 38.99 -28.90 31.46
CA GLN A 201 38.63 -30.08 32.26
C GLN A 201 39.55 -31.24 31.92
#